data_AF-A0A932EKZ5-F1
#
_entry.id   AF-A0A932EKZ5-F1
#
_cell.length_a   1.000
_cell.length_b   1.000
_cell.length_c   1.000
_cell.angle_alpha   90.00
_cell.angle_beta   90.00
_cell.angle_gamma   90.00
#
_symmetry.space_group_name_H-M   'P 1'
#
loop_
_entity.id
_entity.type
_entity.pdbx_description
1 polymer ?
#
loop_
_entity_poly.entity_id
_entity_poly.type
_entity_poly.pdbx_seq_one_letter_code
_entity_poly.pdbx_strand_id
1 'polypeptide(L)' 'MAKLTPMMAQYRQIKDQYRDCILMFRLGDFYEMFFEDAT' A
#
# COMPACT_ATOMS: atom_id res chain seq x y z
N MET A 1 -16.92 -10.49 -6.35
CA MET A 1 -15.67 -10.13 -5.62
C MET A 1 -15.12 -8.87 -6.25
N ALA A 2 -15.03 -7.77 -5.50
CA ALA A 2 -14.45 -6.54 -6.03
C ALA A 2 -12.98 -6.78 -6.37
N LYS A 3 -12.59 -6.56 -7.63
CA LYS A 3 -11.21 -6.71 -8.08
C LYS A 3 -10.40 -5.57 -7.47
N LEU A 4 -9.30 -5.88 -6.78
CA LEU A 4 -8.38 -4.87 -6.26
C LEU A 4 -7.93 -3.98 -7.41
N THR A 5 -7.82 -2.68 -7.16
CA THR A 5 -7.19 -1.77 -8.13
C THR A 5 -5.75 -2.21 -8.34
N PRO A 6 -5.14 -1.93 -9.51
CA PRO A 6 -3.75 -2.29 -9.78
C PRO A 6 -2.78 -1.81 -8.68
N MET A 7 -3.01 -0.61 -8.14
CA MET A 7 -2.24 -0.05 -7.02
C MET A 7 -2.36 -0.89 -5.75
N MET A 8 -3.58 -1.32 -5.38
CA MET A 8 -3.80 -2.10 -4.16
C MET A 8 -3.25 -3.53 -4.27
N ALA A 9 -3.21 -4.08 -5.48
CA ALA A 9 -2.53 -5.35 -5.74
C ALA A 9 -1.01 -5.22 -5.53
N GLN A 10 -0.40 -4.13 -6.00
CA GLN A 10 1.02 -3.84 -5.77
C GLN A 10 1.33 -3.60 -4.28
N TYR A 11 0.49 -2.84 -3.57
CA TYR A 11 0.60 -2.64 -2.12
C TYR A 11 0.72 -3.99 -1.39
N ARG A 12 -0.22 -4.92 -1.65
CA ARG A 12 -0.21 -6.23 -0.99
C ARG A 12 1.05 -7.03 -1.33
N GLN A 13 1.46 -7.08 -2.60
CA GLN A 13 2.66 -7.81 -3.00
C GLN A 13 3.94 -7.30 -2.33
N ILE A 14 4.04 -5.98 -2.11
CA ILE A 14 5.20 -5.38 -1.42
C ILE A 14 5.09 -5.62 0.08
N LYS A 15 3.90 -5.44 0.68
CA LYS A 15 3.69 -5.65 2.12
C LYS A 15 3.93 -7.09 2.54
N ASP A 16 3.59 -8.06 1.70
CA ASP A 16 3.88 -9.48 1.97
C ASP A 16 5.39 -9.76 2.06
N GLN A 17 6.21 -9.01 1.33
CA GLN A 17 7.68 -9.12 1.40
C GLN A 17 8.27 -8.33 2.58
N TYR A 18 7.60 -7.28 3.02
CA TYR A 18 8.07 -6.34 4.05
C TYR A 18 6.98 -6.08 5.10
N ARG A 19 6.57 -7.15 5.80
CA ARG A 19 5.41 -7.11 6.72
C ARG A 19 5.61 -6.14 7.87
N ASP A 20 6.86 -5.96 8.32
CA ASP A 20 7.23 -5.13 9.47
C ASP A 20 7.63 -3.70 9.07
N CYS A 21 7.53 -3.33 7.79
CA CYS A 21 7.90 -2.00 7.30
C CYS A 21 6.66 -1.17 6.97
N ILE A 22 6.69 0.12 7.26
CA ILE A 22 5.66 1.08 6.83
C ILE A 22 5.85 1.38 5.35
N LEU A 23 4.79 1.21 4.54
CA LEU A 23 4.84 1.53 3.11
C LEU A 23 4.24 2.92 2.84
N MET A 24 5.06 3.81 2.28
CA MET A 24 4.66 5.16 1.88
C MET A 24 4.57 5.24 0.35
N PHE A 25 3.38 5.47 -0.18
CA PHE A 25 3.14 5.60 -1.61
C PHE A 25 3.13 7.06 -2.02
N ARG A 26 4.01 7.44 -2.95
CA ARG A 26 4.03 8.79 -3.49
C ARG A 26 2.88 8.98 -4.47
N LEU A 27 1.98 9.90 -4.15
CA LEU A 27 0.85 10.32 -4.97
C LEU A 27 0.95 11.82 -5.22
N GLY A 28 1.61 12.15 -6.33
CA GLY A 28 1.95 13.54 -6.66
C GLY A 28 2.93 14.14 -5.65
N ASP A 29 2.45 15.12 -4.91
CA ASP A 29 3.24 15.91 -3.94
C ASP A 29 3.19 15.34 -2.52
N PHE A 30 2.37 14.32 -2.27
CA PHE A 30 2.18 13.73 -0.96
C PHE A 30 2.58 12.26 -0.93
N TYR A 31 2.83 11.77 0.28
CA TYR A 31 2.94 10.35 0.55
C TYR A 31 1.70 9.90 1.32
N GLU A 32 1.02 8.86 0.81
CA GLU A 32 -0.08 8.22 1.49
C GLU A 32 0.32 6.84 1.99
N MET A 33 -0.21 6.49 3.15
CA MET A 33 -0.16 5.16 3.73
C MET A 33 -1.54 4.53 3.56
N PHE A 34 -1.60 3.20 3.46
CA PHE A 34 -2.86 2.49 3.25
C PHE A 34 -3.10 1.46 4.35
N PHE A 35 -4.38 1.17 4.63
CA PHE A 35 -4.80 0.13 5.59
C PHE A 35 -4.18 0.30 6.98
N GLU A 36 -3.58 -0.78 7.50
CA GLU A 36 -2.94 -0.85 8.82
C GLU A 36 -1.73 0.07 8.93
N ASP A 37 -1.10 0.48 7.82
CA ASP A 37 0.01 1.46 7.86
C ASP A 37 -0.49 2.88 8.13
N ALA A 38 -1.79 3.15 7.97
CA ALA A 38 -2.40 4.46 8.16
C ALA A 38 -3.20 4.61 9.46
N THR A 39 -3.30 3.55 10.28
CA THR A 39 -4.13 3.50 11.50
C THR A 39 -3.27 3.43 12.73
#